data_AF-A0AAV4XIQ4-F1
#
_entry.id   AF-A0AAV4XIQ4-F1
#
_cell.length_a   1.000
_cell.length_b   1.000
_cell.length_c   1.000
_cell.angle_alpha   90.00
_cell.angle_beta   90.00
_cell.angle_gamma   90.00
#
_symmetry.space_group_name_H-M   'P 1'
#
loop_
_entity.id
_entity.type
_entity.pdbx_description
1 polymer ?
#
loop_
_entity_poly.entity_id
_entity_poly.type
_entity_poly.pdbx_seq_one_letter_code
_entity_poly.pdbx_strand_id
1 'polypeptide(L)'
;MFSLCLDLRKLATKADLQLDKKEKPHEMLEKSADLLMGFFRICVGDSRCSTEDSKRWGILNLTNQLFKIYFKVNKLHLLKPLIRVIESSNLKDMYPISQRVTYKYFVGQQQMFQSKFQIAEENLTFAFHHCHKGSKKNKQLILIFLITVKMVLGEIPSMFLLQKYELMQFAEVAKAVKDGDLQRFGNALEANEDFFIKWGIRLVLEKLKTIIYRNLKKSYSSFQQQQAVGEQ
;
A
#
# COMPACT_ATOMS: atom_id res chain seq x y z
N MET A 1 -17.26 -10.14 18.65
CA MET A 1 -16.37 -10.68 17.59
C MET A 1 -15.21 -9.74 17.25
N PHE A 2 -15.44 -8.45 16.97
CA PHE A 2 -14.38 -7.54 16.52
C PHE A 2 -13.24 -7.28 17.52
N SER A 3 -13.58 -7.10 18.80
CA SER A 3 -12.60 -6.98 19.89
C SER A 3 -11.74 -8.24 20.00
N LEU A 4 -12.38 -9.41 20.04
CA LEU A 4 -11.67 -10.70 20.12
C LEU A 4 -10.68 -10.91 18.97
N CYS A 5 -11.05 -10.60 17.73
CA CYS A 5 -10.13 -10.73 16.60
C CYS A 5 -8.93 -9.78 16.70
N LEU A 6 -9.16 -8.56 17.20
CA LEU A 6 -8.11 -7.59 17.43
C LEU A 6 -7.16 -8.04 18.54
N ASP A 7 -7.72 -8.52 19.64
CA ASP A 7 -6.98 -8.94 20.83
C ASP A 7 -6.18 -10.22 20.56
N LEU A 8 -6.76 -11.17 19.82
CA LEU A 8 -6.05 -12.36 19.34
C LEU A 8 -4.80 -11.98 18.54
N ARG A 9 -4.93 -11.05 17.57
CA ARG A 9 -3.78 -10.57 16.78
C ARG A 9 -2.73 -9.88 17.66
N LYS A 10 -3.16 -9.03 18.60
CA LYS A 10 -2.26 -8.32 19.51
C LYS A 10 -1.53 -9.28 20.44
N LEU A 11 -2.23 -10.27 20.98
CA LEU A 11 -1.67 -11.29 21.85
C LEU A 11 -0.65 -12.14 21.10
N ALA A 12 -1.00 -12.64 19.90
CA ALA A 12 -0.08 -13.36 19.03
C ALA A 12 1.17 -12.53 18.70
N THR A 13 0.98 -11.24 18.40
CA THR A 13 2.10 -10.31 18.16
C THR A 13 3.03 -10.20 19.37
N LYS A 14 2.49 -10.16 20.59
CA LYS A 14 3.29 -10.09 21.82
C LYS A 14 3.97 -11.43 22.13
N ALA A 15 3.28 -12.54 21.92
CA ALA A 15 3.82 -13.88 22.11
C ALA A 15 5.03 -14.12 21.19
N ASP A 16 4.94 -13.75 19.91
CA ASP A 16 6.06 -13.85 18.97
C ASP A 16 7.24 -12.92 19.31
N LEU A 17 7.03 -11.85 20.09
CA LEU A 17 8.12 -11.02 20.59
C LEU A 17 8.85 -11.65 21.79
N GLN A 18 8.17 -12.52 22.53
CA GLN A 18 8.70 -13.21 23.71
C GLN A 18 9.36 -14.55 23.36
N LEU A 19 8.94 -15.19 22.27
CA LEU A 19 9.62 -16.36 21.71
C LEU A 19 10.99 -15.94 21.18
N ASP A 20 12.00 -16.77 21.44
CA ASP A 20 13.34 -16.52 20.90
C ASP A 20 13.27 -16.54 19.37
N LYS A 21 13.69 -15.44 18.74
CA LYS A 21 13.51 -15.19 17.29
C LYS A 21 14.18 -16.25 16.41
N LYS A 22 15.08 -17.06 16.99
CA LYS A 22 15.96 -17.99 16.28
C LYS A 22 15.32 -19.32 15.90
N GLU A 23 14.31 -19.81 16.62
CA GLU A 23 13.76 -21.14 16.32
C GLU A 23 12.55 -21.10 15.36
N LYS A 24 11.57 -20.22 15.58
CA LYS A 24 10.35 -20.14 14.75
C LYS A 24 9.75 -18.72 14.69
N PRO A 25 10.20 -17.84 13.79
CA PRO A 25 9.66 -16.50 13.69
C PRO A 25 8.19 -16.52 13.22
N HIS A 26 7.32 -15.76 13.89
CA HIS A 26 5.91 -15.56 13.55
C HIS A 26 4.97 -16.77 13.71
N GLU A 27 5.39 -17.83 14.43
CA GLU A 27 4.57 -19.03 14.61
C GLU A 27 3.21 -18.72 15.25
N MET A 28 3.16 -17.87 16.26
CA MET A 28 1.91 -17.56 16.97
C MET A 28 0.99 -16.69 16.10
N LEU A 29 1.57 -15.80 15.29
CA LEU A 29 0.81 -15.04 14.30
C LEU A 29 0.20 -15.93 13.21
N GLU A 30 0.91 -16.96 12.75
CA GLU A 30 0.36 -17.93 11.80
C GLU A 30 -0.78 -18.74 12.40
N LYS A 31 -0.60 -19.26 13.62
CA LYS A 31 -1.68 -19.96 14.36
C LYS A 31 -2.91 -19.05 14.58
N SER A 32 -2.68 -17.78 14.91
CA SER A 32 -3.76 -16.79 15.01
C SER A 32 -4.45 -16.57 13.67
N ALA A 33 -3.72 -16.56 12.56
CA ALA A 33 -4.32 -16.41 11.24
C ALA A 33 -5.21 -17.59 10.88
N ASP A 34 -4.81 -18.82 11.21
CA ASP A 34 -5.62 -20.02 10.96
C ASP A 34 -6.95 -19.99 11.72
N LEU A 35 -6.93 -19.55 12.98
CA LEU A 35 -8.16 -19.33 13.76
C LEU A 35 -9.05 -18.25 13.14
N LEU A 36 -8.48 -17.12 12.72
CA LEU A 36 -9.22 -16.05 12.03
C LEU A 36 -9.80 -16.52 10.69
N MET A 37 -9.07 -17.37 9.95
CA MET A 37 -9.56 -18.01 8.73
C MET A 37 -10.72 -18.96 8.99
N GLY A 38 -10.73 -19.67 10.13
CA GLY A 38 -11.88 -20.44 10.60
C GLY A 38 -13.14 -19.57 10.74
N PHE A 39 -13.02 -18.45 11.47
CA PHE A 39 -14.13 -17.49 11.61
C PHE A 39 -14.57 -16.90 10.26
N PHE A 40 -13.61 -16.58 9.39
CA PHE A 40 -13.88 -16.07 8.05
C PHE A 40 -14.72 -17.05 7.23
N ARG A 41 -14.35 -18.33 7.21
CA ARG A 41 -15.10 -19.38 6.49
C ARG A 41 -16.53 -19.53 7.02
N ILE A 42 -16.72 -19.47 8.34
CA ILE A 42 -18.06 -19.51 8.96
C ILE A 42 -18.91 -18.31 8.50
N CYS A 43 -18.34 -17.10 8.45
CA CYS A 43 -19.07 -15.90 8.02
C CYS A 43 -19.41 -15.94 6.52
N VAL A 44 -18.54 -16.51 5.68
CA VAL A 44 -18.79 -16.66 4.24
C VAL A 44 -19.87 -17.71 3.96
N GLY A 45 -19.89 -18.81 4.72
CA GLY A 45 -20.89 -19.87 4.60
C GLY A 45 -22.30 -19.47 5.07
N ASP A 46 -22.45 -18.30 5.69
CA ASP A 46 -23.74 -17.78 6.16
C ASP A 46 -24.58 -17.25 4.99
N SER A 47 -25.23 -18.16 4.24
CA SER A 47 -26.00 -17.85 3.02
C SER A 47 -27.51 -17.78 3.20
N ARG A 48 -28.02 -18.15 4.39
CA ARG A 48 -29.46 -18.33 4.65
C ARG A 48 -30.09 -17.24 5.52
N CYS A 49 -29.30 -16.32 6.08
CA CYS A 49 -29.80 -15.24 6.93
C CYS A 49 -30.13 -13.99 6.11
N SER A 50 -31.12 -13.22 6.57
CA SER A 50 -31.41 -11.87 6.06
C SER A 50 -30.17 -10.97 6.20
N THR A 51 -30.07 -9.95 5.35
CA THR A 51 -28.91 -9.05 5.30
C THR A 51 -28.65 -8.32 6.62
N GLU A 52 -29.70 -8.09 7.41
CA GLU A 52 -29.63 -7.34 8.68
C GLU A 52 -29.01 -8.16 9.82
N ASP A 53 -29.25 -9.47 9.86
CA ASP A 53 -28.75 -10.37 10.93
C ASP A 53 -27.53 -11.20 10.52
N SER A 54 -27.05 -11.02 9.28
CA SER A 54 -26.01 -11.88 8.74
C SER A 54 -24.64 -11.65 9.40
N LYS A 55 -23.95 -12.75 9.70
CA LYS A 55 -22.55 -12.74 10.15
C LYS A 55 -21.60 -12.17 9.08
N ARG A 56 -22.09 -11.96 7.85
CA ARG A 56 -21.36 -11.35 6.74
C ARG A 56 -20.83 -9.95 7.04
N TRP A 57 -21.49 -9.19 7.94
CA TRP A 57 -20.98 -7.89 8.40
C TRP A 57 -19.59 -7.94 9.02
N GLY A 58 -19.16 -9.12 9.51
CA GLY A 58 -17.83 -9.31 10.08
C GLY A 58 -16.72 -9.65 9.10
N ILE A 59 -17.06 -9.98 7.84
CA ILE A 59 -16.09 -10.47 6.86
C ILE A 59 -15.01 -9.42 6.59
N LEU A 60 -15.38 -8.15 6.38
CA LEU A 60 -14.39 -7.11 6.09
C LEU A 60 -13.43 -6.85 7.27
N ASN A 61 -13.94 -6.88 8.50
CA ASN A 61 -13.08 -6.75 9.67
C ASN A 61 -12.10 -7.93 9.77
N LEU A 62 -12.57 -9.17 9.58
CA LEU A 62 -11.73 -10.37 9.57
C LEU A 62 -10.65 -10.28 8.48
N THR A 63 -11.04 -9.91 7.26
CA THR A 63 -10.11 -9.67 6.15
C THR A 63 -9.05 -8.64 6.52
N ASN A 64 -9.43 -7.51 7.14
CA ASN A 64 -8.50 -6.48 7.57
C ASN A 64 -7.53 -6.96 8.67
N GLN A 65 -7.96 -7.83 9.58
CA GLN A 65 -7.07 -8.43 10.58
C GLN A 65 -6.09 -9.41 9.92
N LEU A 66 -6.59 -10.26 9.01
CA LEU A 66 -5.79 -11.21 8.24
C LEU A 66 -4.74 -10.50 7.38
N PHE A 67 -5.12 -9.41 6.71
CA PHE A 67 -4.18 -8.58 5.95
C PHE A 67 -3.02 -8.10 6.82
N LYS A 68 -3.32 -7.55 8.01
CA LYS A 68 -2.27 -7.09 8.93
C LYS A 68 -1.30 -8.21 9.36
N ILE A 69 -1.79 -9.44 9.47
CA ILE A 69 -0.93 -10.59 9.77
C ILE A 69 -0.13 -11.00 8.52
N TYR A 70 -0.77 -11.21 7.38
CA TYR A 70 -0.12 -11.70 6.17
C TYR A 70 0.90 -10.74 5.58
N PHE A 71 0.70 -9.42 5.71
CA PHE A 71 1.73 -8.44 5.36
C PHE A 71 2.94 -8.53 6.32
N LYS A 72 2.71 -8.81 7.60
CA LYS A 72 3.80 -8.96 8.59
C LYS A 72 4.60 -10.24 8.39
N VAL A 73 3.93 -11.35 8.05
CA VAL A 73 4.56 -12.65 7.77
C VAL A 73 5.05 -12.76 6.32
N ASN A 74 4.81 -11.74 5.50
CA ASN A 74 5.17 -11.70 4.07
C ASN A 74 4.51 -12.82 3.21
N LYS A 75 3.33 -13.31 3.59
CA LYS A 75 2.54 -14.30 2.82
C LYS A 75 1.49 -13.62 1.92
N LEU A 76 1.94 -12.73 1.03
CA LEU A 76 1.05 -11.86 0.22
C LEU A 76 0.14 -12.61 -0.77
N HIS A 77 0.47 -13.86 -1.14
CA HIS A 77 -0.35 -14.68 -2.03
C HIS A 77 -1.72 -15.03 -1.40
N LEU A 78 -1.80 -15.10 -0.06
CA LEU A 78 -3.01 -15.41 0.70
C LEU A 78 -4.04 -14.27 0.70
N LEU A 79 -3.67 -13.08 0.22
CA LEU A 79 -4.60 -11.95 0.13
C LEU A 79 -5.61 -12.12 -1.01
N LYS A 80 -5.24 -12.79 -2.12
CA LYS A 80 -6.08 -12.90 -3.33
C LYS A 80 -7.44 -13.56 -3.06
N PRO A 81 -7.53 -14.71 -2.35
CA PRO A 81 -8.82 -15.33 -2.04
C PRO A 81 -9.72 -14.43 -1.20
N LEU A 82 -9.14 -13.72 -0.22
CA LEU A 82 -9.90 -12.81 0.65
C LEU A 82 -10.48 -11.63 -0.12
N ILE A 83 -9.68 -11.03 -1.02
CA ILE A 83 -10.12 -9.94 -1.89
C ILE A 83 -11.29 -10.40 -2.76
N ARG A 84 -11.17 -11.59 -3.38
CA ARG A 84 -12.22 -12.12 -4.26
C ARG A 84 -13.58 -12.22 -3.55
N VAL A 85 -13.59 -12.67 -2.29
CA VAL A 85 -14.81 -12.79 -1.48
C VAL A 85 -15.43 -11.42 -1.19
N ILE A 86 -14.61 -10.41 -0.89
CA ILE A 86 -15.11 -9.05 -0.63
C ILE A 86 -15.65 -8.41 -1.91
N GLU A 87 -14.92 -8.52 -3.01
CA GLU A 87 -15.35 -7.93 -4.29
C GLU A 87 -16.62 -8.60 -4.85
N SER A 88 -16.84 -9.88 -4.56
CA SER A 88 -18.08 -10.59 -4.91
C SER A 88 -19.24 -10.32 -3.95
N SER A 89 -19.01 -9.59 -2.86
CA SER A 89 -20.03 -9.34 -1.83
C SER A 89 -20.88 -8.12 -2.18
N ASN A 90 -22.20 -8.26 -2.06
CA ASN A 90 -23.14 -7.14 -2.18
C ASN A 90 -23.03 -6.12 -1.03
N LEU A 91 -22.27 -6.43 0.03
CA LEU A 91 -22.09 -5.56 1.20
C LEU A 91 -20.92 -4.58 1.06
N LYS A 92 -20.12 -4.66 -0.01
CA LYS A 92 -18.82 -3.98 -0.14
C LYS A 92 -18.85 -2.47 0.16
N ASP A 93 -19.94 -1.79 -0.22
CA ASP A 93 -20.09 -0.35 -0.05
C ASP A 93 -20.82 0.05 1.23
N MET A 94 -21.47 -0.90 1.90
CA MET A 94 -22.22 -0.68 3.14
C MET A 94 -21.35 -0.82 4.39
N TYR A 95 -20.13 -1.38 4.28
CA TYR A 95 -19.23 -1.47 5.42
C TYR A 95 -18.80 -0.09 5.94
N PRO A 96 -18.49 0.02 7.25
CA PRO A 96 -17.98 1.25 7.84
C PRO A 96 -16.76 1.80 7.09
N ILE A 97 -16.71 3.11 6.91
CA ILE A 97 -15.66 3.76 6.11
C ILE A 97 -14.25 3.46 6.64
N SER A 98 -14.09 3.34 7.96
CA SER A 98 -12.82 2.99 8.60
C SER A 98 -12.29 1.61 8.18
N GLN A 99 -13.19 0.64 7.99
CA GLN A 99 -12.84 -0.69 7.51
C GLN A 99 -12.53 -0.67 6.01
N ARG A 100 -13.31 0.07 5.22
CA ARG A 100 -13.07 0.23 3.77
C ARG A 100 -11.73 0.90 3.49
N VAL A 101 -11.36 1.95 4.24
CA VAL A 101 -10.05 2.61 4.15
C VAL A 101 -8.91 1.63 4.41
N THR A 102 -9.01 0.82 5.47
CA THR A 102 -7.99 -0.18 5.80
C THR A 102 -7.85 -1.23 4.70
N TYR A 103 -8.97 -1.71 4.16
CA TYR A 103 -9.00 -2.68 3.08
C TYR A 103 -8.36 -2.11 1.81
N LYS A 104 -8.79 -0.92 1.39
CA LYS A 104 -8.31 -0.24 0.19
C LYS A 104 -6.81 0.08 0.26
N TYR A 105 -6.30 0.44 1.44
CA TYR A 105 -4.86 0.59 1.68
C TYR A 105 -4.08 -0.69 1.34
N PHE A 106 -4.46 -1.83 1.91
CA PHE A 106 -3.75 -3.10 1.69
C PHE A 106 -3.91 -3.64 0.26
N VAL A 107 -5.11 -3.50 -0.32
CA VAL A 107 -5.34 -3.86 -1.73
C VAL A 107 -4.45 -3.01 -2.63
N GLY A 108 -4.38 -1.70 -2.40
CA GLY A 108 -3.52 -0.79 -3.14
C GLY A 108 -2.04 -1.18 -3.09
N GLN A 109 -1.52 -1.52 -1.91
CA GLN A 109 -0.16 -2.04 -1.77
C GLN A 109 0.06 -3.33 -2.57
N GLN A 110 -0.87 -4.28 -2.47
CA GLN A 110 -0.78 -5.54 -3.21
C GLN A 110 -0.79 -5.33 -4.73
N GLN A 111 -1.65 -4.44 -5.24
CA GLN A 111 -1.72 -4.13 -6.67
C GLN A 111 -0.46 -3.41 -7.15
N MET A 112 0.12 -2.52 -6.33
CA MET A 112 1.40 -1.88 -6.61
C MET A 112 2.51 -2.92 -6.76
N PHE A 113 2.62 -3.90 -5.86
CA PHE A 113 3.62 -4.98 -5.97
C PHE A 113 3.39 -5.87 -7.20
N GLN A 114 2.13 -6.02 -7.64
CA GLN A 114 1.79 -6.69 -8.91
C GLN A 114 1.97 -5.81 -10.15
N SER A 115 2.57 -4.61 -10.00
CA SER A 115 2.74 -3.61 -11.07
C SER A 115 1.44 -3.13 -11.73
N LYS A 116 0.29 -3.29 -11.07
CA LYS A 116 -1.01 -2.76 -11.52
C LYS A 116 -1.23 -1.36 -10.97
N PHE A 117 -0.44 -0.40 -11.46
CA PHE A 117 -0.30 0.93 -10.87
C PHE A 117 -1.58 1.79 -10.95
N GLN A 118 -2.34 1.73 -12.04
CA GLN A 118 -3.60 2.49 -12.15
C GLN A 118 -4.61 2.08 -11.07
N ILE A 119 -4.87 0.77 -10.95
CA ILE A 119 -5.78 0.24 -9.93
C ILE A 119 -5.24 0.51 -8.52
N ALA A 120 -3.92 0.43 -8.32
CA ALA A 120 -3.31 0.76 -7.04
C ALA A 120 -3.54 2.23 -6.65
N GLU A 121 -3.41 3.16 -7.61
CA GLU A 121 -3.65 4.59 -7.43
C GLU A 121 -5.08 4.84 -6.96
N GLU A 122 -6.08 4.29 -7.66
CA GLU A 122 -7.49 4.48 -7.32
C GLU A 122 -7.80 4.02 -5.89
N ASN A 123 -7.31 2.85 -5.50
CA ASN A 123 -7.53 2.29 -4.17
C ASN A 123 -6.82 3.12 -3.07
N LEU A 124 -5.59 3.57 -3.31
CA LEU A 124 -4.82 4.37 -2.35
C LEU A 124 -5.35 5.80 -2.24
N THR A 125 -5.80 6.39 -3.34
CA THR A 125 -6.47 7.69 -3.39
C THR A 125 -7.78 7.63 -2.60
N PHE A 126 -8.59 6.60 -2.79
CA PHE A 126 -9.79 6.36 -1.97
C PHE A 126 -9.43 6.29 -0.48
N ALA A 127 -8.42 5.49 -0.12
CA ALA A 127 -8.00 5.33 1.27
C ALA A 127 -7.53 6.67 1.87
N PHE A 128 -6.79 7.49 1.12
CA PHE A 128 -6.28 8.76 1.60
C PHE A 128 -7.39 9.79 1.87
N HIS A 129 -8.32 9.94 0.92
CA HIS A 129 -9.42 10.91 1.03
C HIS A 129 -10.39 10.56 2.16
N HIS A 130 -10.69 9.29 2.34
CA HIS A 130 -11.63 8.82 3.37
C HIS A 130 -10.97 8.55 4.72
N CYS A 131 -9.64 8.66 4.82
CA CYS A 131 -8.95 8.54 6.10
C CYS A 131 -9.26 9.74 7.00
N HIS A 132 -9.58 9.46 8.27
CA HIS A 132 -9.93 10.47 9.25
C HIS A 132 -8.85 11.56 9.37
N LYS A 133 -9.27 12.83 9.42
CA LYS A 133 -8.37 14.00 9.40
C LYS A 133 -7.38 14.01 10.57
N GLY A 134 -7.80 13.55 11.75
CA GLY A 134 -6.94 13.43 12.94
C GLY A 134 -5.92 12.27 12.90
N SER A 135 -6.05 11.34 11.95
CA SER A 135 -5.19 10.15 11.89
C SER A 135 -3.93 10.39 11.04
N LYS A 136 -3.08 11.35 11.47
CA LYS A 136 -1.88 11.78 10.73
C LYS A 136 -0.98 10.61 10.32
N LYS A 137 -0.72 9.67 11.25
CA LYS A 137 0.10 8.47 11.00
C LYS A 137 -0.48 7.61 9.88
N ASN A 138 -1.79 7.35 9.88
CA ASN A 138 -2.43 6.53 8.83
C ASN A 138 -2.36 7.23 7.47
N LYS A 139 -2.55 8.56 7.44
CA LYS A 139 -2.39 9.33 6.20
C LYS A 139 -0.97 9.29 5.66
N GLN A 140 0.02 9.40 6.53
CA GLN A 140 1.43 9.26 6.15
C GLN A 140 1.72 7.88 5.56
N LEU A 141 1.24 6.80 6.20
CA LEU A 141 1.37 5.43 5.68
C LEU A 141 0.76 5.29 4.28
N ILE A 142 -0.46 5.78 4.09
CA ILE A 142 -1.13 5.73 2.78
C ILE A 142 -0.33 6.52 1.74
N LEU A 143 0.18 7.70 2.10
CA LEU A 143 0.93 8.57 1.20
C LEU A 143 2.25 7.97 0.73
N ILE A 144 2.95 7.19 1.54
CA ILE A 144 4.20 6.53 1.11
C ILE A 144 3.96 5.70 -0.15
N PHE A 145 2.89 4.91 -0.15
CA PHE A 145 2.53 4.08 -1.30
C PHE A 145 1.88 4.89 -2.42
N LEU A 146 1.00 5.84 -2.08
CA LEU A 146 0.34 6.66 -3.09
C LEU A 146 1.33 7.52 -3.89
N ILE A 147 2.29 8.15 -3.22
CA ILE A 147 3.36 8.92 -3.87
C ILE A 147 4.19 8.02 -4.77
N THR A 148 4.60 6.85 -4.27
CA THR A 148 5.36 5.87 -5.07
C THR A 148 4.62 5.51 -6.36
N VAL A 149 3.32 5.19 -6.26
CA VAL A 149 2.49 4.82 -7.42
C VAL A 149 2.31 6.02 -8.37
N LYS A 150 1.99 7.20 -7.86
CA LYS A 150 1.80 8.42 -8.67
C LYS A 150 3.07 8.80 -9.42
N MET A 151 4.23 8.70 -8.78
CA MET A 151 5.51 8.95 -9.45
C MET A 151 5.75 7.98 -10.62
N VAL A 152 5.39 6.70 -10.46
CA VAL A 152 5.48 5.70 -11.54
C VAL A 152 4.50 5.99 -12.68
N LEU A 153 3.36 6.61 -12.37
CA LEU A 153 2.41 7.09 -13.38
C LEU A 153 2.83 8.43 -14.01
N GLY A 154 3.92 9.04 -13.53
CA GLY A 154 4.47 10.31 -14.04
C GLY A 154 3.99 11.56 -13.31
N GLU A 155 3.23 11.42 -12.22
CA GLU A 155 2.81 12.53 -11.36
C GLU A 155 3.82 12.75 -10.23
N ILE A 156 4.41 13.95 -10.18
CA ILE A 156 5.46 14.29 -9.22
C ILE A 156 4.83 14.96 -7.98
N PRO A 157 5.17 14.52 -6.75
CA PRO A 157 4.61 15.11 -5.54
C PRO A 157 5.09 16.56 -5.33
N SER A 158 4.20 17.42 -4.83
CA SER A 158 4.57 18.78 -4.42
C SER A 158 5.43 18.78 -3.14
N MET A 159 6.37 19.71 -3.03
CA MET A 159 7.23 19.85 -1.85
C MET A 159 6.42 20.13 -0.57
N PHE A 160 5.36 20.94 -0.68
CA PHE A 160 4.46 21.25 0.43
C PHE A 160 3.80 19.99 1.01
N LEU A 161 3.37 19.06 0.14
CA LEU A 161 2.79 17.79 0.57
C LEU A 161 3.81 16.95 1.36
N LEU A 162 5.06 16.88 0.88
CA LEU A 162 6.11 16.10 1.54
C LEU A 162 6.44 16.67 2.92
N GLN A 163 6.55 17.99 3.04
CA GLN A 163 6.79 18.66 4.33
C GLN A 163 5.63 18.44 5.30
N LYS A 164 4.38 18.62 4.84
CA LYS A 164 3.17 18.47 5.67
C LYS A 164 3.06 17.09 6.32
N TYR A 165 3.48 16.04 5.62
CA TYR A 165 3.39 14.65 6.08
C TYR A 165 4.74 14.04 6.47
N GLU A 166 5.81 14.84 6.58
CA GLU A 166 7.14 14.38 6.99
C GLU A 166 7.69 13.25 6.09
N LEU A 167 7.59 13.43 4.77
CA LEU A 167 8.01 12.49 3.73
C LEU A 167 9.15 13.04 2.86
N MET A 168 10.08 13.77 3.47
CA MET A 168 11.18 14.45 2.78
C MET A 168 12.15 13.50 2.06
N GLN A 169 12.12 12.20 2.38
CA GLN A 169 12.90 11.17 1.68
C GLN A 169 12.57 11.12 0.17
N PHE A 170 11.35 11.50 -0.21
CA PHE A 170 10.95 11.58 -1.63
C PHE A 170 11.39 12.87 -2.33
N ALA A 171 11.89 13.88 -1.61
CA ALA A 171 12.14 15.21 -2.17
C ALA A 171 13.21 15.20 -3.26
N GLU A 172 14.38 14.62 -2.97
CA GLU A 172 15.48 14.52 -3.93
C GLU A 172 15.14 13.56 -5.09
N VAL A 173 14.39 12.48 -4.80
CA VAL A 173 13.90 11.56 -5.83
C VAL A 173 12.96 12.27 -6.79
N ALA A 174 12.00 13.04 -6.28
CA ALA A 174 11.05 13.80 -7.08
C ALA A 174 11.74 14.86 -7.93
N LYS A 175 12.75 15.54 -7.38
CA LYS A 175 13.55 16.54 -8.09
C LYS A 175 14.37 15.90 -9.21
N ALA A 176 15.08 14.81 -8.93
CA ALA A 176 15.84 14.08 -9.94
C ALA A 176 14.96 13.57 -11.09
N VAL A 177 13.74 13.09 -10.78
CA VAL A 177 12.77 12.66 -11.82
C VAL A 177 12.29 13.83 -12.69
N LYS A 178 12.10 15.00 -12.08
CA LYS A 178 11.70 16.22 -12.79
C LYS A 178 12.81 16.73 -13.71
N ASP A 179 14.04 16.76 -13.21
CA ASP A 179 15.21 17.30 -13.90
C ASP A 179 15.76 16.32 -14.96
N GLY A 180 15.36 15.04 -14.89
CA GLY A 180 15.87 14.01 -15.80
C GLY A 180 17.26 13.49 -15.41
N ASP A 181 17.74 13.79 -14.19
CA ASP A 181 19.09 13.43 -13.76
C ASP A 181 19.13 12.02 -13.16
N LEU A 182 19.68 11.07 -13.92
CA LEU A 182 19.79 9.67 -13.51
C LEU A 182 20.81 9.45 -12.39
N GLN A 183 21.89 10.24 -12.36
CA GLN A 183 22.94 10.09 -11.35
C GLN A 183 22.44 10.62 -10.00
N ARG A 184 21.82 11.80 -9.99
CA ARG A 184 21.16 12.34 -8.80
C ARG A 184 20.07 11.40 -8.30
N PHE A 185 19.32 10.78 -9.21
CA PHE A 185 18.29 9.81 -8.84
C PHE A 185 18.88 8.58 -8.12
N GLY A 186 19.98 8.02 -8.63
CA GLY A 186 20.69 6.92 -7.99
C GLY A 186 21.15 7.29 -6.57
N ASN A 187 21.85 8.41 -6.44
CA ASN A 187 22.35 8.91 -5.15
C ASN A 187 21.21 9.18 -4.15
N ALA A 188 20.06 9.70 -4.63
CA ALA A 188 18.90 9.96 -3.78
C ALA A 188 18.24 8.69 -3.24
N LEU A 189 18.21 7.62 -4.05
CA LEU A 189 17.72 6.31 -3.62
C LEU A 189 18.67 5.66 -2.59
N GLU A 190 19.97 5.76 -2.80
CA GLU A 190 20.99 5.23 -1.88
C GLU A 190 20.98 5.98 -0.53
N ALA A 191 20.92 7.32 -0.56
CA ALA A 191 20.93 8.14 0.65
C ALA A 191 19.74 7.87 1.60
N ASN A 192 18.62 7.34 1.08
CA ASN A 192 17.43 7.02 1.87
C ASN A 192 17.04 5.53 1.74
N GLU A 193 18.01 4.66 1.44
CA GLU A 193 17.75 3.27 1.10
C GLU A 193 17.04 2.50 2.21
N ASP A 194 17.45 2.66 3.47
CA ASP A 194 16.82 2.03 4.63
C ASP A 194 15.31 2.31 4.71
N PHE A 195 14.91 3.55 4.40
CA PHE A 195 13.51 3.93 4.38
C PHE A 195 12.76 3.22 3.26
N PHE A 196 13.31 3.22 2.04
CA PHE A 196 12.66 2.60 0.88
C PHE A 196 12.61 1.07 0.98
N ILE A 197 13.63 0.43 1.56
CA ILE A 197 13.67 -1.00 1.84
C ILE A 197 12.65 -1.37 2.92
N LYS A 198 12.60 -0.62 4.02
CA LYS A 198 11.64 -0.85 5.11
C LYS A 198 10.19 -0.89 4.63
N TRP A 199 9.85 -0.06 3.65
CA TRP A 199 8.50 -0.03 3.06
C TRP A 199 8.32 -0.94 1.84
N GLY A 200 9.38 -1.60 1.38
CA GLY A 200 9.35 -2.48 0.20
C GLY A 200 9.17 -1.74 -1.13
N ILE A 201 9.36 -0.42 -1.17
CA ILE A 201 9.11 0.41 -2.36
C ILE A 201 10.36 0.66 -3.22
N ARG A 202 11.56 0.32 -2.73
CA ARG A 202 12.84 0.50 -3.44
C ARG A 202 12.80 -0.03 -4.88
N LEU A 203 12.37 -1.29 -5.06
CA LEU A 203 12.27 -1.93 -6.38
C LEU A 203 11.22 -1.27 -7.29
N VAL A 204 10.15 -0.74 -6.71
CA VAL A 204 9.11 -0.03 -7.48
C VAL A 204 9.65 1.31 -7.96
N LEU A 205 10.38 2.03 -7.10
CA LEU A 205 11.01 3.29 -7.44
C LEU A 205 12.08 3.12 -8.53
N GLU A 206 12.79 2.00 -8.62
CA GLU A 206 13.74 1.77 -9.71
C GLU A 206 13.08 1.80 -11.11
N LYS A 207 11.78 1.50 -11.22
CA LYS A 207 11.04 1.62 -12.48
C LYS A 207 10.92 3.07 -12.97
N LEU A 208 11.16 4.06 -12.09
CA LEU A 208 11.21 5.47 -12.46
C LEU A 208 12.38 5.77 -13.40
N LYS A 209 13.44 4.95 -13.43
CA LYS A 209 14.54 5.11 -14.40
C LYS A 209 14.02 5.19 -15.84
N THR A 210 13.04 4.36 -16.20
CA THR A 210 12.42 4.38 -17.54
C THR A 210 11.71 5.71 -17.82
N ILE A 211 11.10 6.32 -16.81
CA ILE A 211 10.42 7.62 -16.92
C ILE A 211 11.45 8.75 -17.06
N ILE A 212 12.54 8.69 -16.29
CA ILE A 212 13.66 9.63 -16.36
C ILE A 212 14.26 9.63 -17.77
N TYR A 213 14.55 8.45 -18.34
CA TYR A 213 15.03 8.34 -19.71
C TYR A 213 14.07 8.95 -20.73
N ARG A 214 12.76 8.77 -20.54
CA ARG A 214 11.73 9.39 -21.40
C ARG A 214 11.74 10.91 -21.29
N ASN A 215 11.89 11.45 -20.08
CA ASN A 215 11.94 12.90 -19.84
C ASN A 215 13.21 13.52 -20.45
N LEU A 216 14.36 12.86 -20.31
CA LEU A 216 15.62 13.26 -20.96
C LEU A 216 15.48 13.34 -22.48
N LYS A 217 14.92 12.30 -23.12
CA LYS A 217 14.70 12.29 -24.57
C LYS A 217 13.78 13.43 -25.01
N LYS A 218 12.68 13.67 -24.29
CA LYS A 218 11.78 14.79 -24.59
C LYS A 218 12.48 16.14 -24.53
N SER A 219 13.25 16.37 -23.46
CA SER A 219 14.02 17.60 -23.27
C SER A 219 15.01 17.80 -24.44
N TYR A 220 15.76 16.76 -24.79
CA TYR A 220 16.71 16.81 -25.90
C TYR A 220 16.05 17.10 -27.26
N SER A 221 14.92 16.45 -27.57
CA SER A 221 14.17 16.72 -28.80
C SER A 221 13.63 18.16 -28.87
N SER A 222 13.18 18.75 -27.75
CA SER A 222 12.77 20.15 -27.73
C SER A 222 13.94 21.12 -27.93
N PHE A 223 15.13 20.81 -27.40
CA PHE A 223 16.33 21.63 -27.63
C PHE A 223 16.77 21.58 -29.11
N GLN A 224 16.72 20.42 -29.75
CA GLN A 224 17.05 20.31 -31.18
C GLN A 224 16.05 21.07 -32.08
N GLN A 225 14.76 21.05 -31.74
CA GLN A 225 13.75 21.84 -32.46
C GLN A 225 13.94 23.35 -32.31
N GLN A 226 14.38 23.83 -31.14
CA GLN A 226 14.66 25.25 -30.92
C GLN A 226 15.91 25.72 -31.68
N GLN A 227 16.94 24.87 -31.82
CA GLN A 227 18.12 25.20 -32.64
C GLN A 227 17.77 25.26 -34.13
N ALA A 228 16.93 24.36 -34.64
CA ALA A 228 16.51 24.35 -36.05
C ALA A 228 15.60 25.54 -36.45
N VAL A 229 14.93 26.19 -35.50
CA VAL A 229 14.08 27.38 -35.74
C VAL A 229 14.87 28.68 -35.59
N GLY A 230 16.01 28.68 -34.89
CA GLY A 230 16.88 29.84 -34.76
C GLY A 230 17.87 30.04 -35.92
N GLU A 231 17.92 29.10 -36.87
CA GLU A 231 18.74 29.16 -38.09
C GLU A 231 17.94 29.54 -39.36
N GLN A 232 16.67 29.95 -39.20
CA GLN A 232 15.83 30.53 -40.26
C GLN A 232 15.54 32.00 -39.97
#